data_AF-A0A1Z4R7L3-F1
#
_entry.id   AF-A0A1Z4R7L3-F1
#
_cell.length_a   1.000
_cell.length_b   1.000
_cell.length_c   1.000
_cell.angle_alpha   90.00
_cell.angle_beta   90.00
_cell.angle_gamma   90.00
#
_symmetry.space_group_name_H-M   'P 1'
#
loop_
_entity.id
_entity.type
_entity.pdbx_description
1 polymer ?
#
loop_
_entity_poly.entity_id
_entity_poly.type
_entity_poly.pdbx_seq_one_letter_code
_entity_poly.pdbx_strand_id
1 'polypeptide(L)' 'MTAIASITAREILDSRGNPTVEVDVVLAEL' A
#
# COMPACT_ATOMS: atom_id res chain seq x y z
N MET A 1 -15.94 5.99 -13.09
CA MET A 1 -15.22 6.26 -11.83
C MET A 1 -14.67 4.93 -11.35
N THR A 2 -13.36 4.81 -11.11
CA THR A 2 -12.74 3.56 -10.62
C THR A 2 -12.84 3.48 -9.11
N ALA A 3 -13.24 2.33 -8.57
CA ALA A 3 -13.33 2.10 -7.13
C ALA A 3 -12.07 1.40 -6.60
N ILE A 4 -11.81 1.49 -5.29
CA ILE A 4 -10.76 0.70 -4.65
C ILE A 4 -11.33 -0.70 -4.38
N ALA A 5 -10.62 -1.75 -4.81
CA ALA A 5 -10.99 -3.14 -4.56
C ALA A 5 -10.37 -3.66 -3.25
N SER A 6 -9.08 -3.39 -3.03
CA SER A 6 -8.38 -3.82 -1.80
C SER A 6 -7.16 -2.96 -1.48
N ILE A 7 -6.77 -2.97 -0.21
CA ILE A 7 -5.56 -2.33 0.30
C ILE A 7 -4.84 -3.33 1.20
N THR A 8 -3.55 -3.55 0.98
CA THR A 8 -2.68 -4.35 1.86
C THR A 8 -1.49 -3.51 2.29
N ALA A 9 -1.09 -3.60 3.56
CA ALA A 9 0.02 -2.82 4.10
C ALA A 9 1.01 -3.72 4.85
N ARG A 10 2.29 -3.32 4.83
CA ARG A 10 3.35 -3.94 5.64
C ARG A 10 4.33 -2.89 6.15
N GLU A 11 4.97 -3.22 7.26
CA GLU A 11 6.10 -2.43 7.76
C GLU A 11 7.36 -2.75 6.93
N ILE A 12 8.11 -1.70 6.58
CA ILE A 12 9.43 -1.78 5.95
C ILE A 12 10.38 -0.79 6.64
N LEU A 13 11.67 -0.86 6.35
CA LEU A 13 12.65 0.13 6.81
C LEU A 13 12.93 1.17 5.70
N ASP A 14 13.00 2.44 6.08
CA ASP A 14 13.44 3.52 5.19
C ASP A 14 14.98 3.51 5.00
N SER A 15 15.50 4.47 4.22
CA SER A 15 16.95 4.57 3.96
C SER A 15 17.80 4.93 5.19
N ARG A 16 17.17 5.35 6.31
CA ARG A 16 17.81 5.64 7.60
C ARG A 16 17.62 4.49 8.60
N GLY A 17 16.92 3.42 8.21
CA GLY A 17 16.64 2.26 9.07
C GLY A 17 15.45 2.46 10.00
N ASN A 18 14.61 3.49 9.81
CA ASN A 18 13.42 3.68 10.63
C ASN A 18 12.24 2.87 10.07
N PRO A 19 11.38 2.31 10.94
CA PRO A 19 10.11 1.71 10.52
C PRO A 19 9.23 2.72 9.76
N THR A 20 8.72 2.29 8.61
CA THR A 20 7.72 3.01 7.80
C THR A 20 6.75 1.99 7.19
N VAL A 21 5.70 2.47 6.52
CA VAL A 21 4.64 1.63 5.94
C VAL A 21 4.70 1.66 4.42
N GLU A 22 4.63 0.48 3.81
CA GLU A 22 4.42 0.28 2.39
C GLU A 22 2.99 -0.23 2.14
N VAL A 23 2.32 0.29 1.11
CA VAL A 23 0.91 0.02 0.84
C VAL A 23 0.72 -0.37 -0.63
N ASP A 24 0.13 -1.53 -0.84
CA ASP A 24 -0.36 -2.01 -2.13
C ASP A 24 -1.85 -1.68 -2.26
N VAL A 25 -2.24 -1.02 -3.35
CA VAL A 25 -3.64 -0.66 -3.67
C VAL A 25 -4.07 -1.31 -4.97
N VAL A 26 -5.16 -2.06 -4.92
CA VAL A 26 -5.79 -2.68 -6.10
C VAL A 26 -7.09 -1.94 -6.41
N LEU A 27 -7.30 -1.57 -7.67
CA LEU A 27 -8.52 -0.94 -8.14
C LEU A 27 -9.51 -1.99 -8.65
N ALA A 28 -10.80 -1.69 -8.54
CA ALA A 28 -11.86 -2.53 -9.08
C ALA A 28 -11.88 -2.43 -10.61
N GLU A 29 -11.94 -3.59 -11.27
CA GLU A 29 -12.28 -3.70 -12.69
C GLU A 29 -13.79 -3.37 -12.84
N LEU A 30 -14.13 -2.47 -13.75
CA LEU A 30 -15.51 -1.95 -13.97
C LEU A 30 -16.32 -2.82 -14.94
#